data_AF-A0A7Y7EC30-F1
#
_entry.id   AF-A0A7Y7EC30-F1
#
_cell.length_a   1.000
_cell.length_b   1.000
_cell.length_c   1.000
_cell.angle_alpha   90.00
_cell.angle_beta   90.00
_cell.angle_gamma   90.00
#
_symmetry.space_group_name_H-M   'P 1'
#
loop_
_entity.id
_entity.type
_entity.pdbx_description
1 polymer ?
#
loop_
_entity_poly.entity_id
_entity_poly.type
_entity_poly.pdbx_seq_one_letter_code
_entity_poly.pdbx_strand_id
1 'polypeptide(L)'
;HFGYILPFDSRTALVEYTLFNKQLLKEDEYERKLKAYIKQLGIQEYEVLEEEYGIIPMTDFKFVSRQSDHVFSIGIKGGFAKASTGYTFLRGQKILQKMVQNIITGKAPDIDLPFHKLRFKTYDATLLSVLDSGKFTGEDIFGELFRKNGIHSMFKFLDEETNLAEEMKIMSTTPLLHFGKAFIQQLGK
;
A
#
# COMPACT_ATOMS: atom_id res chain seq x y z
N HIS A 1 -0.82 -13.87 -2.93
CA HIS A 1 -1.01 -13.10 -4.18
C HIS A 1 -2.48 -12.82 -4.32
N PHE A 2 -2.91 -11.89 -5.17
CA PHE A 2 -4.32 -11.72 -5.46
C PHE A 2 -4.50 -11.28 -6.91
N GLY A 3 -5.70 -11.49 -7.45
CA GLY A 3 -6.10 -10.90 -8.72
C GLY A 3 -7.44 -10.22 -8.54
N TYR A 4 -7.74 -9.26 -9.41
CA TYR A 4 -9.03 -8.59 -9.42
C TYR A 4 -9.45 -8.22 -10.84
N ILE A 5 -10.76 -7.97 -10.97
CA ILE A 5 -11.39 -7.51 -12.21
C ILE A 5 -12.04 -6.17 -11.90
N LEU A 6 -11.73 -5.16 -12.72
CA LEU A 6 -12.39 -3.87 -12.69
C LEU A 6 -13.15 -3.68 -14.01
N PRO A 7 -14.48 -3.91 -14.04
CA PRO A 7 -15.28 -3.74 -15.24
C PRO A 7 -15.45 -2.27 -15.61
N PHE A 8 -15.28 -1.95 -16.88
CA PHE A 8 -15.64 -0.64 -17.45
C PHE A 8 -17.05 -0.70 -18.04
N ASP A 9 -17.39 -1.80 -18.71
CA ASP A 9 -18.73 -2.10 -19.21
C ASP A 9 -19.02 -3.62 -19.18
N SER A 10 -20.04 -4.08 -19.89
CA SER A 10 -20.46 -5.49 -19.92
C SER A 10 -19.50 -6.42 -20.67
N ARG A 11 -18.55 -5.88 -21.44
CA ARG A 11 -17.62 -6.61 -22.32
C ARG A 11 -16.16 -6.19 -22.16
N THR A 12 -15.87 -5.11 -21.44
CA THR A 12 -14.52 -4.61 -21.20
C THR A 12 -14.22 -4.50 -19.70
N ALA A 13 -13.04 -4.97 -19.31
CA ALA A 13 -12.57 -4.91 -17.93
C ALA A 13 -11.04 -4.92 -17.87
N LEU A 14 -10.47 -4.25 -16.87
CA LEU A 14 -9.10 -4.48 -16.46
C LEU A 14 -9.04 -5.76 -15.63
N VAL A 15 -8.14 -6.67 -15.98
CA VAL A 15 -7.83 -7.86 -15.16
C VAL A 15 -6.39 -7.76 -14.71
N GLU A 16 -6.18 -7.62 -13.40
CA GLU A 16 -4.84 -7.49 -12.84
C GLU A 16 -4.51 -8.68 -11.95
N TYR A 17 -3.25 -9.10 -12.01
CA TYR A 17 -2.67 -10.10 -11.12
C TYR A 17 -1.50 -9.50 -10.35
N THR A 18 -1.65 -9.40 -9.03
CA THR A 18 -0.72 -8.71 -8.14
C THR A 18 0.01 -9.69 -7.23
N LEU A 19 1.33 -9.54 -7.17
CA LEU A 19 2.21 -10.33 -6.31
C LEU A 19 2.81 -9.48 -5.20
N PHE A 20 2.96 -10.11 -4.04
CA PHE A 20 3.76 -9.58 -2.95
C PHE A 20 5.02 -10.43 -2.81
N ASN A 21 6.15 -9.90 -3.24
CA ASN A 21 7.43 -10.62 -3.31
C ASN A 21 8.62 -9.68 -3.06
N LYS A 22 9.72 -10.26 -2.57
CA LYS A 22 10.98 -9.54 -2.32
C LYS A 22 11.81 -9.32 -3.60
N GLN A 23 11.67 -10.22 -4.56
CA GLN A 23 12.38 -10.19 -5.84
C GLN A 23 11.36 -10.24 -6.97
N LEU A 24 11.55 -9.38 -7.98
CA LEU A 24 10.72 -9.37 -9.17
C LEU A 24 10.85 -10.72 -9.90
N LEU A 25 9.73 -11.20 -10.44
CA LEU A 25 9.76 -12.34 -11.34
C LEU A 25 10.21 -11.90 -12.72
N LYS A 26 10.50 -12.87 -13.59
CA LYS A 26 10.61 -12.60 -15.02
C LYS A 26 9.23 -12.29 -15.59
N GLU A 27 9.21 -11.49 -16.65
CA GLU A 27 7.98 -11.05 -17.31
C GLU A 27 7.08 -12.21 -17.75
N ASP A 28 7.68 -13.27 -18.31
CA ASP A 28 6.97 -14.47 -18.75
C ASP A 28 6.28 -15.23 -17.60
N GLU A 29 6.80 -15.10 -16.37
CA GLU A 29 6.16 -15.68 -15.20
C GLU A 29 4.93 -14.89 -14.76
N TYR A 30 4.96 -13.56 -14.86
CA TYR A 30 3.78 -12.71 -14.60
C TYR A 30 2.67 -13.02 -15.60
N GLU A 31 3.00 -13.05 -16.89
CA GLU A 31 2.05 -13.35 -17.96
C GLU A 31 1.40 -14.73 -17.78
N ARG A 32 2.21 -15.75 -17.46
CA ARG A 32 1.71 -17.11 -17.21
C ARG A 32 0.74 -17.16 -16.03
N LYS A 33 1.03 -16.43 -14.95
CA LYS A 33 0.17 -16.37 -13.77
C LYS A 33 -1.12 -15.60 -14.05
N LEU A 34 -1.05 -14.50 -14.78
CA LEU A 34 -2.24 -13.74 -15.21
C LEU A 34 -3.14 -14.59 -16.11
N LYS A 35 -2.59 -15.28 -17.10
CA LYS A 35 -3.35 -16.21 -17.97
C LYS A 35 -3.99 -17.35 -17.18
N ALA A 36 -3.28 -17.90 -16.20
CA ALA A 36 -3.84 -18.93 -15.31
C ALA A 36 -5.01 -18.38 -14.47
N TYR A 37 -4.89 -17.15 -13.95
CA TYR A 37 -5.95 -16.49 -13.21
C TYR A 37 -7.18 -16.20 -14.09
N ILE A 38 -7.00 -15.66 -15.30
CA ILE A 38 -8.09 -15.44 -16.28
C ILE A 38 -8.82 -16.75 -16.60
N LYS A 39 -8.06 -17.84 -16.79
CA LYS A 39 -8.65 -19.17 -17.02
C LYS A 39 -9.46 -19.66 -15.81
N GLN A 40 -9.01 -19.40 -14.59
CA GLN A 40 -9.73 -19.74 -13.36
C GLN A 40 -11.05 -18.97 -13.23
N LEU A 41 -11.13 -17.77 -13.79
CA LEU A 41 -12.37 -16.98 -13.88
C LEU A 41 -13.37 -17.54 -14.90
N GLY A 42 -13.01 -18.60 -15.64
CA GLY A 42 -13.85 -19.20 -16.67
C GLY A 42 -13.83 -18.47 -18.01
N ILE A 43 -12.97 -17.47 -18.17
CA ILE A 43 -12.82 -16.71 -19.41
C ILE A 43 -11.89 -17.47 -20.34
N GLN A 44 -12.42 -17.93 -21.47
CA GLN A 44 -11.67 -18.71 -22.46
C GLN A 44 -11.25 -17.89 -23.67
N GLU A 45 -12.10 -16.96 -24.09
CA GLU A 45 -11.89 -16.09 -25.24
C GLU A 45 -11.93 -14.64 -24.76
N TYR A 46 -10.89 -13.89 -25.12
CA TYR A 46 -10.75 -12.47 -24.85
C TYR A 46 -9.80 -11.85 -25.87
N GLU A 47 -9.93 -10.55 -26.06
CA GLU A 47 -8.99 -9.73 -26.81
C GLU A 47 -8.21 -8.87 -25.82
N VAL A 48 -6.88 -8.78 -26.00
CA VAL A 48 -6.04 -7.87 -25.20
C VAL A 48 -6.06 -6.52 -25.91
N LEU A 49 -6.69 -5.53 -25.28
CA LEU A 49 -6.75 -4.17 -25.81
C LEU A 49 -5.50 -3.37 -25.43
N GLU A 50 -5.08 -3.49 -24.18
CA GLU A 50 -3.95 -2.75 -23.59
C GLU A 50 -3.26 -3.62 -22.52
N GLU A 51 -1.98 -3.36 -22.29
CA GLU A 51 -1.17 -4.03 -21.26
C GLU A 51 -0.51 -2.98 -20.37
N GLU A 52 -0.56 -3.19 -19.05
CA GLU A 52 0.05 -2.32 -18.06
C GLU A 52 0.95 -3.11 -17.11
N TYR A 53 2.03 -2.48 -16.67
CA TYR A 53 2.95 -3.03 -15.68
C TYR A 53 3.28 -1.98 -14.61
N GLY A 54 3.18 -2.37 -13.35
CA GLY A 54 3.42 -1.50 -12.22
C GLY A 54 4.20 -2.20 -11.10
N ILE A 55 5.06 -1.42 -10.43
CA ILE A 55 5.73 -1.83 -9.20
C ILE A 55 5.46 -0.78 -8.14
N ILE A 56 4.91 -1.21 -7.01
CA ILE A 56 4.73 -0.35 -5.84
C ILE A 56 5.71 -0.82 -4.75
N PRO A 57 6.73 -0.01 -4.40
CA PRO A 57 7.67 -0.40 -3.37
C PRO A 57 7.01 -0.39 -2.00
N MET A 58 7.06 -1.53 -1.30
CA MET A 58 6.64 -1.65 0.09
C MET A 58 7.86 -1.52 0.99
N THR A 59 8.16 -0.30 1.42
CA THR A 59 9.41 0.04 2.11
C THR A 59 9.23 1.16 3.12
N ASP A 60 9.97 1.09 4.23
CA ASP A 60 10.14 2.16 5.21
C ASP A 60 11.30 3.12 4.85
N PHE A 61 11.82 3.03 3.62
CA PHE A 61 12.82 3.94 3.09
C PHE A 61 12.40 5.40 3.26
N LYS A 62 13.34 6.24 3.68
CA LYS A 62 13.11 7.67 3.88
C LYS A 62 13.15 8.41 2.54
N PHE A 63 11.99 8.60 1.93
CA PHE A 63 11.85 9.43 0.73
C PHE A 63 12.09 10.91 1.04
N VAL A 64 12.81 11.58 0.15
CA VAL A 64 13.02 13.03 0.19
C VAL A 64 12.14 13.66 -0.88
N SER A 65 11.11 14.42 -0.48
CA SER A 65 10.19 15.06 -1.42
C SER A 65 10.83 16.29 -2.07
N ARG A 66 11.40 17.21 -1.28
CA ARG A 66 12.08 18.41 -1.78
C ARG A 66 13.47 18.09 -2.35
N GLN A 67 13.64 18.28 -3.65
CA GLN A 67 14.92 18.07 -4.35
C GLN A 67 15.73 19.36 -4.46
N SER A 68 15.04 20.51 -4.57
CA SER A 68 15.60 21.86 -4.53
C SER A 68 14.50 22.85 -4.12
N ASP A 69 14.79 24.14 -4.10
CA ASP A 69 13.82 25.18 -3.72
C ASP A 69 12.57 25.22 -4.60
N HIS A 70 12.66 24.74 -5.83
CA HIS A 70 11.57 24.76 -6.81
C HIS A 70 11.21 23.39 -7.40
N VAL A 71 11.85 22.31 -6.97
CA VAL A 71 11.63 20.96 -7.49
C VAL A 71 11.23 20.01 -6.37
N PHE A 72 10.04 19.42 -6.51
CA PHE A 72 9.46 18.49 -5.53
C PHE A 72 9.07 17.18 -6.23
N SER A 73 9.54 16.06 -5.69
CA SER A 73 9.09 14.72 -6.06
C SER A 73 7.69 14.46 -5.51
N ILE A 74 6.79 13.97 -6.36
CA ILE A 74 5.42 13.57 -6.00
C ILE A 74 5.20 12.08 -6.29
N GLY A 75 4.04 11.56 -5.88
CA GLY A 75 3.69 10.15 -6.10
C GLY A 75 4.60 9.20 -5.33
N ILE A 76 4.90 8.04 -5.90
CA ILE A 76 5.77 7.03 -5.27
C ILE A 76 7.17 7.63 -4.99
N LYS A 77 7.74 8.40 -5.91
CA LYS A 77 9.04 9.06 -5.73
C LYS A 77 9.02 10.08 -4.58
N GLY A 78 7.87 10.69 -4.33
CA GLY A 78 7.62 11.59 -3.20
C GLY A 78 7.29 10.89 -1.88
N GLY A 79 7.24 9.55 -1.85
CA GLY A 79 6.87 8.79 -0.66
C GLY A 79 5.38 8.83 -0.31
N PHE A 80 4.49 8.99 -1.31
CA PHE A 80 3.05 9.11 -1.07
C PHE A 80 2.40 7.77 -0.72
N ALA A 81 2.97 6.67 -1.23
CA ALA A 81 2.49 5.32 -0.96
C ALA A 81 2.70 4.95 0.51
N LYS A 82 1.69 4.31 1.11
CA LYS A 82 1.82 3.76 2.46
C LYS A 82 2.80 2.59 2.44
N ALA A 83 3.87 2.72 3.21
CA ALA A 83 5.02 1.82 3.21
C ALA A 83 4.66 0.32 3.30
N SER A 84 3.66 -0.03 4.11
CA SER A 84 3.30 -1.42 4.39
C SER A 84 2.18 -2.00 3.54
N THR A 85 1.59 -1.23 2.62
CA THR A 85 0.43 -1.71 1.82
C THR A 85 0.43 -1.22 0.37
N GLY A 86 1.28 -0.26 0.01
CA GLY A 86 1.23 0.39 -1.30
C GLY A 86 0.01 1.29 -1.50
N TYR A 87 -0.84 1.47 -0.48
CA TYR A 87 -2.03 2.32 -0.55
C TYR A 87 -1.59 3.75 -0.87
N THR A 88 -2.00 4.29 -2.03
CA THR A 88 -1.42 5.54 -2.56
C THR A 88 -2.43 6.52 -3.13
N PHE A 89 -3.56 6.06 -3.68
CA PHE A 89 -4.45 6.94 -4.46
C PHE A 89 -5.04 8.08 -3.62
N LEU A 90 -5.80 7.75 -2.57
CA LEU A 90 -6.41 8.76 -1.69
C LEU A 90 -5.37 9.53 -0.88
N ARG A 91 -4.28 8.89 -0.47
CA ARG A 91 -3.16 9.57 0.21
C ARG A 91 -2.54 10.62 -0.69
N GLY A 92 -2.26 10.27 -1.94
CA GLY A 92 -1.72 11.18 -2.94
C GLY A 92 -2.63 12.38 -3.15
N GLN A 93 -3.94 12.18 -3.26
CA GLN A 93 -4.90 13.30 -3.37
C GLN A 93 -4.83 14.24 -2.15
N LYS A 94 -4.87 13.70 -0.93
CA LYS A 94 -4.78 14.50 0.31
C LYS A 94 -3.45 15.28 0.40
N ILE A 95 -2.34 14.66 0.02
CA ILE A 95 -1.02 15.31 -0.02
C ILE A 95 -1.02 16.44 -1.07
N LEU A 96 -1.44 16.15 -2.30
CA LEU A 96 -1.45 17.13 -3.39
C LEU A 96 -2.37 18.32 -3.09
N GLN A 97 -3.55 18.11 -2.51
CA GLN A 97 -4.44 19.18 -2.08
C GLN A 97 -3.75 20.11 -1.07
N LYS A 98 -3.04 19.54 -0.08
CA LYS A 98 -2.28 20.33 0.89
C LYS A 98 -1.13 21.09 0.23
N MET A 99 -0.40 20.46 -0.71
CA MET A 99 0.66 21.12 -1.47
C MET A 99 0.13 22.32 -2.26
N VAL A 100 -0.98 22.15 -2.97
CA VAL A 100 -1.64 23.23 -3.73
C VAL A 100 -2.09 24.35 -2.79
N GLN A 101 -2.69 24.04 -1.65
CA GLN A 101 -3.10 25.04 -0.66
C GLN A 101 -1.90 25.84 -0.13
N ASN A 102 -0.76 25.18 0.11
CA ASN A 102 0.46 25.86 0.53
C ASN A 102 0.93 26.84 -0.55
N ILE A 103 0.97 26.42 -1.82
CA ILE A 103 1.36 27.29 -2.95
C ILE A 103 0.47 28.52 -3.04
N ILE A 104 -0.86 28.34 -2.99
CA ILE A 104 -1.83 29.44 -3.07
C ILE A 104 -1.65 30.45 -1.91
N THR A 105 -1.21 29.98 -0.75
CA THR A 105 -0.99 30.82 0.44
C THR A 105 0.44 31.34 0.59
N GLY A 106 1.28 31.17 -0.44
CA GLY A 106 2.67 31.64 -0.43
C GLY A 106 3.61 30.84 0.48
N LYS A 107 3.21 29.63 0.90
CA LYS A 107 4.03 28.69 1.67
C LYS A 107 4.74 27.71 0.75
N ALA A 108 5.83 27.11 1.22
CA ALA A 108 6.47 26.03 0.49
C ALA A 108 5.53 24.80 0.38
N PRO A 109 5.51 24.08 -0.76
CA PRO A 109 4.55 23.01 -1.03
C PRO A 109 4.53 21.89 0.02
N ASP A 110 5.68 21.53 0.57
CA ASP A 110 5.89 20.41 1.49
C ASP A 110 5.65 20.74 2.99
N ILE A 111 5.13 21.92 3.30
CA ILE A 111 4.83 22.31 4.69
C ILE A 111 3.59 21.56 5.22
N ASP A 112 3.71 20.98 6.41
CA ASP A 112 2.62 20.31 7.14
C ASP A 112 1.84 19.29 6.28
N LEU A 113 2.56 18.51 5.47
CA LEU A 113 1.93 17.44 4.70
C LEU A 113 1.33 16.36 5.64
N PRO A 114 0.19 15.75 5.24
CA PRO A 114 -0.41 14.68 6.02
C PRO A 114 0.46 13.41 6.03
N PHE A 115 0.10 12.46 6.89
CA PHE A 115 0.71 11.12 6.97
C PHE A 115 2.18 11.06 7.41
N HIS A 116 2.58 11.98 8.28
CA HIS A 116 3.91 12.01 8.89
C HIS A 116 3.93 11.61 10.36
N LYS A 117 2.82 11.08 10.88
CA LYS A 117 2.70 10.63 12.28
C LYS A 117 3.69 9.50 12.55
N LEU A 118 4.60 9.71 13.51
CA LEU A 118 5.66 8.73 13.84
C LEU A 118 5.09 7.34 14.15
N ARG A 119 3.98 7.26 14.89
CA ARG A 119 3.36 5.99 15.25
C ARG A 119 2.97 5.13 14.04
N PHE A 120 2.42 5.73 12.98
CA PHE A 120 2.05 5.00 11.77
C PHE A 120 3.27 4.54 10.97
N LYS A 121 4.35 5.32 10.98
CA LYS A 121 5.64 4.86 10.42
C LYS A 121 6.17 3.64 11.18
N THR A 122 6.06 3.63 12.52
CA THR A 122 6.43 2.47 13.33
C THR A 122 5.53 1.26 13.05
N TYR A 123 4.22 1.45 12.90
CA TYR A 123 3.29 0.38 12.52
C TYR A 123 3.62 -0.20 11.15
N ASP A 124 3.94 0.66 10.17
CA ASP A 124 4.31 0.23 8.83
C ASP A 124 5.62 -0.56 8.84
N ALA A 125 6.66 -0.07 9.53
CA ALA A 125 7.93 -0.78 9.68
C ALA A 125 7.76 -2.12 10.43
N THR A 126 6.84 -2.19 11.40
CA THR A 126 6.51 -3.42 12.12
C THR A 126 5.91 -4.45 11.18
N LEU A 127 4.92 -4.07 10.39
CA LEU A 127 4.28 -4.96 9.43
C LEU A 127 5.27 -5.44 8.35
N LEU A 128 6.11 -4.53 7.82
CA LEU A 128 7.16 -4.88 6.87
C LEU A 128 8.16 -5.89 7.45
N SER A 129 8.58 -5.71 8.71
CA SER A 129 9.46 -6.66 9.41
C SER A 129 8.83 -8.04 9.59
N VAL A 130 7.54 -8.09 9.93
CA VAL A 130 6.82 -9.37 10.04
C VAL A 130 6.73 -10.07 8.69
N LEU A 131 6.42 -9.34 7.62
CA LEU A 131 6.36 -9.88 6.26
C LEU A 131 7.73 -10.36 5.76
N ASP A 132 8.80 -9.59 6.00
CA ASP A 132 10.17 -9.97 5.61
C ASP A 132 10.69 -11.20 6.36
N SER A 133 10.12 -11.51 7.54
CA SER A 133 10.46 -12.73 8.29
C SER A 133 10.08 -14.04 7.57
N GLY A 134 9.22 -13.98 6.55
CA GLY A 134 8.73 -15.14 5.80
C GLY A 134 7.82 -16.09 6.58
N LYS A 135 7.50 -15.77 7.85
CA LYS A 135 6.64 -16.61 8.70
C LYS A 135 5.16 -16.51 8.37
N PHE A 136 4.75 -15.40 7.77
CA PHE A 136 3.38 -15.14 7.36
C PHE A 136 3.40 -14.59 5.94
N THR A 137 2.44 -15.02 5.13
CA THR A 137 2.18 -14.40 3.83
C THR A 137 1.40 -13.09 4.02
N GLY A 138 1.40 -12.24 2.99
CA GLY A 138 0.53 -11.07 2.98
C GLY A 138 -0.95 -11.45 3.10
N GLU A 139 -1.36 -12.58 2.53
CA GLU A 139 -2.73 -13.10 2.62
C GLU A 139 -3.11 -13.46 4.06
N ASP A 140 -2.22 -14.16 4.79
CA ASP A 140 -2.44 -14.53 6.20
C ASP A 140 -2.70 -13.30 7.07
N ILE A 141 -1.96 -12.22 6.82
CA ILE A 141 -2.06 -10.99 7.62
C ILE A 141 -3.23 -10.12 7.17
N PHE A 142 -3.29 -9.74 5.90
CA PHE A 142 -4.31 -8.82 5.40
C PHE A 142 -5.69 -9.47 5.42
N GLY A 143 -5.81 -10.74 5.02
CA GLY A 143 -7.08 -11.46 5.06
C GLY A 143 -7.69 -11.47 6.47
N GLU A 144 -6.89 -11.80 7.48
CA GLU A 144 -7.35 -11.80 8.88
C GLU A 144 -7.66 -10.40 9.41
N LEU A 145 -6.84 -9.38 9.07
CA LEU A 145 -7.08 -8.00 9.46
C LEU A 145 -8.43 -7.49 8.94
N PHE A 146 -8.71 -7.67 7.65
CA PHE A 146 -9.98 -7.25 7.05
C PHE A 146 -11.16 -8.06 7.60
N ARG A 147 -11.00 -9.38 7.75
CA ARG A 147 -12.06 -10.27 8.27
C ARG A 147 -12.45 -9.94 9.71
N LYS A 148 -11.49 -9.63 10.59
CA LYS A 148 -11.76 -9.40 12.02
C LYS A 148 -12.16 -7.96 12.37
N ASN A 149 -11.75 -6.97 11.58
CA ASN A 149 -11.97 -5.55 11.92
C ASN A 149 -13.03 -4.86 11.06
N GLY A 150 -13.39 -5.46 9.92
CA GLY A 150 -14.31 -4.87 8.96
C GLY A 150 -13.66 -3.78 8.10
N ILE A 151 -14.23 -3.56 6.92
CA ILE A 151 -13.64 -2.71 5.88
C ILE A 151 -13.53 -1.24 6.30
N HIS A 152 -14.51 -0.71 7.02
CA HIS A 152 -14.53 0.69 7.46
C HIS A 152 -13.39 1.00 8.43
N SER A 153 -13.20 0.16 9.46
CA SER A 153 -12.11 0.31 10.43
C SER A 153 -10.74 0.23 9.75
N MET A 154 -10.60 -0.71 8.79
CA MET A 154 -9.36 -0.87 8.04
C MET A 154 -9.06 0.33 7.14
N PHE A 155 -10.03 0.87 6.41
CA PHE A 155 -9.81 2.09 5.61
C PHE A 155 -9.44 3.28 6.48
N LYS A 156 -10.13 3.49 7.61
CA LYS A 156 -9.78 4.54 8.56
C LYS A 156 -8.33 4.40 9.08
N PHE A 157 -7.87 3.17 9.30
CA PHE A 157 -6.50 2.89 9.71
C PHE A 157 -5.48 3.15 8.59
N LEU A 158 -5.79 2.73 7.36
CA LEU A 158 -4.95 2.99 6.17
C LEU A 158 -4.83 4.48 5.85
N ASP A 159 -5.90 5.23 6.12
CA ASP A 159 -5.98 6.70 6.03
C ASP A 159 -5.37 7.43 7.25
N GLU A 160 -4.84 6.71 8.24
CA GLU A 160 -4.23 7.28 9.46
C GLU A 160 -5.17 8.19 10.28
N GLU A 161 -6.47 7.92 10.19
CA GLU A 161 -7.56 8.66 10.81
C GLU A 161 -8.07 8.01 12.12
N THR A 162 -7.51 6.87 12.49
CA THR A 162 -7.82 6.18 13.75
C THR A 162 -7.24 6.88 14.98
N ASN A 163 -7.85 6.61 16.12
CA ASN A 163 -7.28 6.89 17.44
C ASN A 163 -6.57 5.66 18.03
N LEU A 164 -5.84 5.84 19.13
CA LEU A 164 -5.06 4.77 19.77
C LEU A 164 -5.91 3.57 20.20
N ALA A 165 -7.15 3.77 20.65
CA ALA A 165 -8.00 2.66 21.07
C ALA A 165 -8.45 1.80 19.87
N GLU A 166 -8.77 2.44 18.75
CA GLU A 166 -9.06 1.76 17.48
C GLU A 166 -7.82 1.00 16.96
N GLU A 167 -6.65 1.64 17.01
CA GLU A 167 -5.37 1.06 16.60
C GLU A 167 -5.04 -0.19 17.45
N MET A 168 -5.18 -0.13 18.78
CA MET A 168 -4.97 -1.27 19.67
C MET A 168 -5.95 -2.41 19.40
N LYS A 169 -7.22 -2.11 19.12
CA LYS A 169 -8.21 -3.12 18.73
C LYS A 169 -7.76 -3.82 17.45
N ILE A 170 -7.36 -3.08 16.43
CA ILE A 170 -6.88 -3.65 15.16
C ILE A 170 -5.63 -4.52 15.40
N MET A 171 -4.63 -3.99 16.12
CA MET A 171 -3.38 -4.72 16.39
C MET A 171 -3.61 -6.01 17.19
N SER A 172 -4.60 -6.04 18.08
CA SER A 172 -4.95 -7.22 18.87
C SER A 172 -5.43 -8.42 18.03
N THR A 173 -5.80 -8.17 16.77
CA THR A 173 -6.26 -9.22 15.84
C THR A 173 -5.14 -9.91 15.06
N THR A 174 -3.91 -9.40 15.16
CA THR A 174 -2.71 -9.94 14.49
C THR A 174 -2.00 -11.02 15.35
N PRO A 175 -1.05 -11.79 14.80
CA PRO A 175 -0.16 -12.66 15.57
C PRO A 175 0.69 -11.89 16.60
N LEU A 176 0.12 -11.62 17.77
CA LEU A 176 0.64 -10.70 18.81
C LEU A 176 2.11 -10.89 19.17
N LEU A 177 2.58 -12.13 19.31
CA LEU A 177 3.98 -12.41 19.65
C LEU A 177 4.95 -11.93 18.55
N HIS A 178 4.59 -12.15 17.30
CA HIS A 178 5.42 -11.78 16.15
C HIS A 178 5.38 -10.27 15.91
N PHE A 179 4.19 -9.68 15.94
CA PHE A 179 4.01 -8.24 15.80
C PHE A 179 4.62 -7.47 16.98
N GLY A 180 4.43 -7.93 18.22
CA GLY A 180 4.99 -7.29 19.41
C GLY A 180 6.52 -7.31 19.41
N LYS A 181 7.13 -8.45 19.07
CA LYS A 181 8.60 -8.55 18.92
C LYS A 181 9.10 -7.60 17.83
N ALA A 182 8.46 -7.58 16.66
CA ALA A 182 8.83 -6.68 15.58
C ALA A 182 8.65 -5.21 15.97
N PHE A 183 7.57 -4.87 16.68
CA PHE A 183 7.27 -3.52 17.13
C PHE A 183 8.36 -2.98 18.07
N ILE A 184 8.74 -3.77 19.08
CA ILE A 184 9.83 -3.41 20.01
C ILE A 184 11.14 -3.16 19.25
N GLN A 185 11.44 -3.96 18.22
CA GLN A 185 12.62 -3.76 17.38
C GLN A 185 12.57 -2.46 16.56
N GLN A 186 11.39 -1.95 16.20
CA GLN A 186 11.26 -0.69 15.45
C GLN A 186 11.14 0.55 16.34
N LEU A 187 10.81 0.41 17.64
CA LEU A 187 10.70 1.56 18.56
C LEU A 187 12.02 2.33 18.78
N GLY A 188 13.16 1.73 18.43
CA GLY A 188 14.50 2.33 18.59
C GLY A 188 15.17 2.78 17.29
N LYS A 189 14.45 2.80 16.15
CA LYS A 189 14.96 3.25 14.85
C LYS A 189 14.35 4.59 14.43
#